data_AF-A0A0V0HQ84-F1
#
_entry.id   AF-A0A0V0HQ84-F1
#
_cell.length_a   1.000
_cell.length_b   1.000
_cell.length_c   1.000
_cell.angle_alpha   90.00
_cell.angle_beta   90.00
_cell.angle_gamma   90.00
#
_symmetry.space_group_name_H-M   'P 1'
#
loop_
_entity.id
_entity.type
_entity.pdbx_description
1 polymer ?
#
loop_
_entity_poly.entity_id
_entity_poly.type
_entity_poly.pdbx_seq_one_letter_code
_entity_poly.pdbx_strand_id
1 'polypeptide(L)'
;MISKDTLKRNHVMQMAGDQIIIAFTYRRNGMLIGCKYRTLGKRFWQEKGADKVLYGLDDVREADEIIIVEGEIDKLSVEEAGFPNCVSVPNGAPQGIASKELLPLEETGYQIFIPVELQ
;
A
#
# COMPACT_ATOMS: atom_id res chain seq x y z
N MET A 1 -1.52 16.94 7.63
CA MET A 1 -0.88 17.19 6.31
C MET A 1 0.29 16.22 6.23
N ILE A 2 0.48 15.50 5.13
CA ILE A 2 1.65 14.60 5.00
C ILE A 2 2.91 15.44 4.75
N SER A 3 3.96 15.20 5.53
CA SER A 3 5.21 15.93 5.47
C SER A 3 6.04 15.56 4.23
N LYS A 4 6.97 16.43 3.84
CA LYS A 4 7.91 16.14 2.75
C LYS A 4 8.81 14.94 3.07
N ASP A 5 9.12 14.70 4.34
CA ASP A 5 10.03 13.63 4.74
C ASP A 5 9.35 12.27 4.64
N THR A 6 8.10 12.16 5.09
CA THR A 6 7.29 10.95 4.88
C THR A 6 7.09 10.68 3.39
N LEU A 7 6.78 11.70 2.57
CA LEU A 7 6.66 11.52 1.12
C LEU A 7 7.97 10.99 0.49
N LYS A 8 9.12 11.56 0.89
CA LYS A 8 10.43 11.13 0.38
C LYS A 8 10.79 9.71 0.81
N ARG A 9 10.59 9.37 2.08
CA ARG A 9 10.83 8.01 2.61
C ARG A 9 9.98 6.97 1.88
N ASN A 10 8.75 7.33 1.57
CA ASN A 10 7.80 6.48 0.85
C ASN A 10 7.96 6.50 -0.67
N HIS A 11 8.97 7.22 -1.17
CA HIS A 11 9.22 7.42 -2.60
C HIS A 11 7.99 7.91 -3.38
N VAL A 12 7.11 8.68 -2.72
CA VAL A 12 5.94 9.28 -3.37
C VAL A 12 6.45 10.35 -4.34
N MET A 13 6.11 10.18 -5.61
CA MET A 13 6.49 11.12 -6.65
C MET A 13 5.28 11.93 -7.08
N GLN A 14 5.54 13.14 -7.58
CA GLN A 14 4.56 13.94 -8.26
C GLN A 14 5.08 14.29 -9.65
N MET A 15 4.25 14.14 -10.67
CA MET A 15 4.56 14.69 -11.99
C MET A 15 4.19 16.16 -12.06
N ALA A 16 5.08 16.97 -12.66
CA ALA A 16 4.87 18.38 -12.92
C ALA A 16 5.25 18.69 -14.39
N GLY A 17 4.28 18.46 -15.26
CA GLY A 17 4.10 19.11 -16.57
C GLY A 17 2.74 19.82 -16.52
N ASP A 18 1.80 19.46 -17.40
CA ASP A 18 0.47 20.13 -17.45
C ASP A 18 -0.56 19.61 -16.42
N GLN A 19 -0.25 18.55 -15.66
CA GLN A 19 -1.16 17.98 -14.65
C GLN A 19 -0.44 17.46 -13.41
N ILE A 20 -1.09 17.63 -12.26
CA ILE A 20 -0.67 17.08 -10.96
C ILE A 20 -1.19 15.66 -10.82
N ILE A 21 -0.27 14.70 -10.83
CA ILE A 21 -0.53 13.27 -10.59
C ILE A 21 0.36 12.81 -9.43
N ILE A 22 -0.23 12.11 -8.47
CA ILE A 22 0.48 11.48 -7.35
C ILE A 22 0.79 10.05 -7.76
N ALA A 23 2.05 9.64 -7.61
CA ALA A 23 2.54 8.31 -7.91
C ALA A 23 3.02 7.61 -6.63
N PHE A 24 2.38 6.49 -6.29
CA PHE A 24 2.74 5.59 -5.20
C PHE A 24 3.59 4.46 -5.74
N THR A 25 4.88 4.45 -5.39
CA THR A 25 5.83 3.45 -5.88
C THR A 25 5.90 2.23 -4.98
N TYR A 26 5.52 1.07 -5.49
CA TYR A 26 5.64 -0.20 -4.78
C TYR A 26 7.06 -0.73 -4.92
N ARG A 27 7.66 -1.08 -3.79
CA ARG A 27 9.06 -1.53 -3.74
C ARG A 27 9.19 -2.84 -2.99
N ARG A 28 10.17 -3.62 -3.42
CA ARG A 28 10.63 -4.84 -2.75
C ARG A 28 12.15 -4.88 -2.80
N ASN A 29 12.78 -5.03 -1.65
CA ASN A 29 14.23 -5.00 -1.49
C ASN A 29 14.86 -3.74 -2.10
N GLY A 30 14.19 -2.59 -1.95
CA GLY A 30 14.63 -1.32 -2.51
C GLY A 30 14.43 -1.19 -4.02
N MET A 31 13.92 -2.20 -4.74
CA MET A 31 13.65 -2.14 -6.18
C MET A 31 12.21 -1.73 -6.46
N LEU A 32 11.99 -0.84 -7.44
CA LEU A 32 10.67 -0.48 -7.93
C LEU A 32 10.07 -1.67 -8.71
N ILE A 33 8.90 -2.16 -8.29
CA ILE A 33 8.22 -3.31 -8.91
C ILE A 33 6.81 -2.97 -9.41
N GLY A 34 6.31 -1.77 -9.12
CA GLY A 34 5.04 -1.30 -9.63
C GLY A 34 4.75 0.13 -9.20
N CYS A 35 3.78 0.75 -9.85
CA CYS A 35 3.34 2.09 -9.51
C CYS A 35 1.82 2.21 -9.65
N LYS A 36 1.20 2.83 -8.65
CA LYS A 36 -0.21 3.22 -8.67
C LYS A 36 -0.29 4.72 -8.67
N TYR A 37 -1.16 5.24 -9.51
CA TYR A 37 -1.28 6.65 -9.77
C TYR A 37 -2.65 7.14 -9.33
N ARG A 38 -2.70 8.40 -8.88
CA ARG A 38 -3.92 9.08 -8.49
C ARG A 38 -3.92 10.52 -8.97
N THR A 39 -5.04 10.94 -9.55
CA THR A 39 -5.32 12.38 -9.78
C THR A 39 -5.95 13.04 -8.54
N LEU A 40 -5.91 14.37 -8.47
CA LEU A 40 -6.64 15.13 -7.43
C LEU A 40 -8.15 14.83 -7.45
N GLY A 41 -8.72 14.54 -8.62
CA GLY A 41 -10.11 14.10 -8.81
C GLY A 41 -10.39 12.65 -8.40
N LYS A 42 -9.50 12.01 -7.63
CA LYS A 42 -9.64 10.64 -7.11
C LYS A 42 -9.82 9.56 -8.20
N ARG A 43 -9.27 9.77 -9.39
CA ARG A 43 -9.14 8.71 -10.40
C ARG A 43 -7.84 7.96 -10.17
N PHE A 44 -7.91 6.62 -10.18
CA PHE A 44 -6.79 5.73 -9.91
C PHE A 44 -6.50 4.81 -11.09
N TRP A 45 -5.22 4.51 -11.32
CA TRP A 45 -4.80 3.46 -12.25
C TRP A 45 -3.46 2.90 -11.81
N GLN A 46 -3.10 1.73 -12.33
CA GLN A 46 -1.81 1.07 -12.07
C GLN A 46 -1.29 0.42 -13.35
N GLU A 47 0.00 0.14 -13.38
CA GLU A 47 0.63 -0.57 -14.49
C GLU A 47 0.06 -1.98 -14.66
N LYS A 48 -0.21 -2.37 -15.91
CA LYS A 48 -0.72 -3.71 -16.22
C LYS A 48 0.36 -4.75 -15.93
N GLY A 49 -0.01 -5.82 -15.24
CA GLY A 49 0.90 -6.92 -14.93
C GLY A 49 1.91 -6.61 -13.81
N ALA A 50 1.76 -5.47 -13.11
CA ALA A 50 2.57 -5.20 -11.92
C ALA A 50 2.29 -6.25 -10.83
N ASP A 51 3.36 -6.61 -10.11
CA ASP A 51 3.26 -7.53 -8.99
C ASP A 51 2.31 -6.98 -7.93
N LYS A 52 1.40 -7.84 -7.48
CA LYS A 52 0.47 -7.51 -6.41
C LYS A 52 1.19 -7.64 -5.07
N VAL A 53 1.64 -6.52 -4.54
CA VAL A 53 2.37 -6.45 -3.26
C VAL A 53 1.78 -5.41 -2.32
N LEU A 54 2.13 -5.51 -1.05
CA LEU A 54 1.84 -4.48 -0.06
C LEU A 54 2.64 -3.20 -0.37
N TYR A 55 1.99 -2.04 -0.26
CA TYR A 55 2.69 -0.77 -0.30
C TYR A 55 3.42 -0.56 1.04
N GLY A 56 4.71 -0.23 1.01
CA GLY A 56 5.55 -0.17 2.21
C GLY A 56 6.13 -1.52 2.66
N LEU A 57 6.14 -2.54 1.80
CA LEU A 57 6.62 -3.89 2.14
C LEU A 57 8.02 -3.90 2.78
N ASP A 58 8.92 -3.02 2.33
CA ASP A 58 10.28 -2.93 2.87
C ASP A 58 10.32 -2.34 4.28
N ASP A 59 9.29 -1.59 4.71
CA ASP A 59 9.23 -0.97 6.04
C ASP A 59 8.94 -1.98 7.17
N VAL A 60 8.41 -3.15 6.83
CA VAL A 60 7.90 -4.14 7.81
C VAL A 60 8.72 -5.43 7.88
N ARG A 61 9.83 -5.52 7.15
CA ARG A 61 10.64 -6.74 7.06
C ARG A 61 11.18 -7.23 8.41
N GLU A 62 11.55 -6.30 9.27
CA GLU A 62 12.17 -6.57 10.58
C GLU A 62 11.28 -6.03 11.72
N ALA A 63 9.97 -5.83 11.46
CA ALA A 63 9.05 -5.28 12.44
C ALA A 63 8.36 -6.40 13.22
N ASP A 64 8.36 -6.29 14.55
CA ASP A 64 7.66 -7.22 15.44
C ASP A 64 6.13 -7.09 15.35
N GLU A 65 5.66 -5.86 15.05
CA GLU A 65 4.25 -5.54 14.88
C GLU A 65 4.04 -4.81 13.55
N ILE A 66 2.91 -5.09 12.89
CA ILE A 66 2.57 -4.50 11.59
C ILE A 66 1.16 -3.92 11.62
N ILE A 67 1.01 -2.68 11.14
CA ILE A 67 -0.28 -2.03 10.94
C ILE A 67 -0.68 -2.16 9.47
N ILE A 68 -1.84 -2.76 9.21
CA ILE A 68 -2.37 -2.92 7.85
C ILE A 68 -3.55 -1.95 7.65
N VAL A 69 -3.48 -1.14 6.60
CA VAL A 69 -4.54 -0.21 6.20
C VAL A 69 -5.04 -0.47 4.79
N GLU A 70 -6.16 0.15 4.41
CA GLU A 70 -6.77 -0.07 3.10
C GLU A 70 -6.00 0.63 1.97
N GLY A 71 -5.69 1.92 2.13
CA GLY A 71 -5.17 2.75 1.06
C GLY A 71 -3.77 3.31 1.28
N GLU A 72 -3.13 3.74 0.19
CA GLU A 72 -1.76 4.27 0.25
C GLU A 72 -1.68 5.59 1.04
N ILE A 73 -2.72 6.42 0.98
CA ILE A 73 -2.79 7.68 1.76
C ILE A 73 -2.97 7.39 3.25
N ASP A 74 -3.71 6.34 3.62
CA ASP A 74 -3.89 5.95 5.01
C ASP A 74 -2.55 5.49 5.59
N LYS A 75 -1.75 4.75 4.81
CA LYS A 75 -0.40 4.32 5.20
C LYS A 75 0.48 5.52 5.52
N LEU A 76 0.49 6.51 4.62
CA LEU A 76 1.22 7.76 4.85
C LEU A 76 0.72 8.51 6.08
N SER A 77 -0.58 8.47 6.35
CA SER A 77 -1.18 9.14 7.52
C SER A 77 -0.80 8.46 8.83
N VAL A 78 -0.71 7.13 8.85
CA VAL A 78 -0.24 6.34 10.00
C VAL A 78 1.25 6.58 10.25
N GLU A 79 2.05 6.68 9.20
CA GLU A 79 3.47 7.01 9.33
C GLU A 79 3.68 8.43 9.88
N GLU A 80 2.90 9.41 9.43
CA GLU A 80 2.89 10.75 10.03
C GLU A 80 2.51 10.76 11.51
N ALA A 81 1.69 9.80 11.95
CA ALA A 81 1.33 9.64 13.35
C ALA A 81 2.46 8.99 14.19
N GLY A 82 3.60 8.64 13.57
CA GLY A 82 4.77 8.08 14.25
C GLY A 82 4.90 6.56 14.13
N PHE A 83 4.11 5.91 13.26
CA PHE A 83 4.11 4.45 13.11
C PHE A 83 4.60 4.05 11.71
N PRO A 84 5.92 3.90 11.50
CA PRO A 84 6.50 3.57 10.19
C PRO A 84 6.28 2.09 9.79
N ASN A 85 5.92 1.23 10.74
CA ASN A 85 5.61 -0.19 10.56
C ASN A 85 4.20 -0.39 9.96
N CYS A 86 3.83 0.39 8.94
CA CYS A 86 2.52 0.36 8.32
C CYS A 86 2.60 -0.02 6.84
N VAL A 87 1.63 -0.80 6.37
CA VAL A 87 1.49 -1.20 4.97
C VAL A 87 0.06 -1.02 4.50
N SER A 88 -0.15 -0.80 3.20
CA SER A 88 -1.48 -0.85 2.60
C SER A 88 -1.67 -2.06 1.69
N VAL A 89 -2.89 -2.62 1.69
CA VAL A 89 -3.25 -3.75 0.84
C VAL A 89 -3.33 -3.36 -0.64
N PRO A 90 -2.98 -4.27 -1.58
CA PRO A 90 -3.19 -4.03 -2.99
C PRO A 90 -4.68 -4.01 -3.33
N ASN A 91 -5.11 -3.02 -4.12
CA ASN A 91 -6.47 -2.89 -4.66
C ASN A 91 -7.61 -2.64 -3.64
N GLY A 92 -7.31 -2.26 -2.40
CA GLY A 92 -8.30 -1.81 -1.41
C GLY A 92 -9.38 -2.84 -1.06
N ALA A 93 -10.43 -2.41 -0.35
CA ALA A 93 -11.55 -3.29 -0.03
C ALA A 93 -12.46 -3.49 -1.26
N PRO A 94 -12.90 -4.73 -1.57
CA PRO A 94 -13.88 -4.95 -2.63
C PRO A 94 -15.20 -4.26 -2.30
N GLN A 95 -15.81 -3.59 -3.29
CA GLN A 95 -17.05 -2.81 -3.09
C GLN A 95 -18.29 -3.67 -2.76
N GLY A 96 -18.19 -4.99 -2.84
CA GLY A 96 -19.26 -5.91 -2.50
C GLY A 96 -18.71 -7.18 -1.89
N ILE A 97 -18.73 -7.27 -0.55
CA ILE A 97 -18.60 -8.55 0.14
C ILE A 97 -20.03 -9.04 0.36
N ALA A 98 -20.44 -10.07 -0.39
CA ALA A 98 -21.82 -10.59 -0.36
C ALA A 98 -22.10 -11.51 0.84
N SER A 99 -21.09 -11.92 1.61
CA SER A 99 -21.23 -12.85 2.74
C SER A 99 -20.32 -12.46 3.91
N LYS A 100 -20.84 -12.58 5.14
CA LYS A 100 -20.05 -12.44 6.39
C LYS A 100 -19.12 -13.64 6.65
N GLU A 101 -19.16 -14.64 5.78
CA GLU A 101 -18.36 -15.86 5.86
C GLU A 101 -17.01 -15.62 5.19
N LEU A 102 -15.94 -16.10 5.80
CA LEU A 102 -14.60 -16.10 5.20
C LEU A 102 -14.70 -16.80 3.85
N LEU A 103 -14.26 -16.11 2.78
CA LEU A 103 -14.15 -16.73 1.47
C LEU A 103 -13.19 -17.94 1.55
N PRO A 104 -13.49 -19.05 0.87
CA PRO A 104 -12.55 -20.15 0.70
C PRO A 104 -11.18 -19.62 0.27
N LEU A 105 -10.09 -20.28 0.71
CA LEU A 105 -8.73 -19.82 0.39
C LEU A 105 -8.54 -19.64 -1.12
N GLU A 106 -9.17 -20.47 -1.93
CA GLU A 106 -9.11 -20.43 -3.39
C GLU A 106 -9.82 -19.19 -4.01
N GLU A 107 -10.72 -18.55 -3.26
CA GLU A 107 -11.50 -17.38 -3.69
C GLU A 107 -10.94 -16.06 -3.15
N THR A 108 -9.93 -16.10 -2.30
CA THR A 108 -9.27 -14.89 -1.78
C THR A 108 -8.39 -14.24 -2.85
N GLY A 109 -8.57 -12.93 -3.08
CA GLY A 109 -7.76 -12.19 -4.05
C GLY A 109 -6.28 -12.04 -3.67
N TYR A 110 -5.97 -12.11 -2.37
CA TYR A 110 -4.62 -12.02 -1.78
C TYR A 110 -4.54 -12.84 -0.50
N GLN A 111 -3.38 -13.44 -0.26
CA GLN A 111 -3.03 -14.08 1.01
C GLN A 111 -1.81 -13.38 1.60
N ILE A 112 -1.92 -12.95 2.86
CA ILE A 112 -0.82 -12.40 3.64
C ILE A 112 -0.51 -13.45 4.71
N PHE A 113 0.63 -14.12 4.57
CA PHE A 113 1.12 -15.03 5.60
C PHE A 113 1.94 -14.24 6.60
N ILE A 114 1.40 -14.08 7.80
CA ILE A 114 2.15 -13.58 8.95
C ILE A 114 2.58 -14.82 9.73
N PRO A 115 3.87 -15.18 9.75
CA PRO A 115 4.34 -16.27 10.60
C PRO A 115 4.16 -15.82 12.06
N VAL A 116 3.16 -16.38 12.72
CA VAL A 116 2.97 -16.18 14.16
C VAL A 116 3.82 -17.23 14.86
N GLU A 117 4.93 -16.83 15.48
CA GLU A 117 5.57 -17.69 16.48
C GLU A 117 4.67 -17.76 17.70
N LEU A 118 4.05 -18.92 17.91
CA LEU A 118 3.27 -19.19 19.12
C LEU A 118 4.26 -19.39 20.28
N GLN A 119 4.27 -18.44 21.23
CA GLN A 119 4.92 -18.62 22.54
C GLN A 119 4.10 -19.55 23.44
#